data_AF-A0AAE0XY26-F1
#
_entry.id   AF-A0AAE0XY26-F1
#
_cell.length_a   1.000
_cell.length_b   1.000
_cell.length_c   1.000
_cell.angle_alpha   90.00
_cell.angle_beta   90.00
_cell.angle_gamma   90.00
#
_symmetry.space_group_name_H-M   'P 1'
#
loop_
_entity.id
_entity.type
_entity.pdbx_description
1 polymer ?
#
loop_
_entity_poly.entity_id
_entity_poly.type
_entity_poly.pdbx_seq_one_letter_code
_entity_poly.pdbx_strand_id
1 'polypeptide(L)' 'MNENLLRLTGRHFIEQIPATAKERPQKRCRVCSKKGVRRDVRYHCPDCPSKPGLCLQHCFRAYHTLECYWE' A
#
# COMPACT_ATOMS: atom_id res chain seq x y z
N MET A 1 9.16 -0.21 -15.90
CA MET A 1 8.84 -1.56 -15.37
C MET A 1 7.36 -1.62 -15.05
N ASN A 2 6.68 -2.73 -15.36
CA ASN A 2 5.25 -2.87 -15.14
C ASN A 2 4.95 -3.07 -13.64
N GLU A 3 4.45 -2.04 -12.96
CA GLU A 3 4.11 -2.07 -11.52
C GLU A 3 3.10 -3.19 -11.19
N ASN A 4 2.18 -3.49 -12.11
CA ASN A 4 1.20 -4.56 -11.92
C ASN A 4 1.83 -5.94 -11.82
N LEU A 5 2.86 -6.23 -12.60
CA LEU A 5 3.56 -7.51 -12.50
C LEU A 5 4.30 -7.59 -11.16
N LEU A 6 5.04 -6.53 -10.81
CA LEU A 6 5.86 -6.49 -9.60
C LEU A 6 5.05 -6.65 -8.31
N ARG A 7 3.91 -5.95 -8.19
CA ARG A 7 3.06 -6.06 -7.00
C ARG A 7 2.49 -7.47 -6.80
N LEU A 8 2.28 -8.24 -7.88
CA LEU A 8 1.66 -9.56 -7.84
C LEU A 8 2.67 -10.70 -7.67
N THR A 9 3.89 -10.57 -8.19
CA THR A 9 4.89 -11.65 -8.18
C THR A 9 6.05 -11.40 -7.22
N GLY A 10 6.23 -10.17 -6.73
CA GLY A 10 7.30 -9.81 -5.81
C GLY A 10 7.08 -10.34 -4.39
N ARG A 11 8.17 -10.46 -3.64
CA ARG A 11 8.11 -10.64 -2.17
C ARG A 11 8.03 -9.26 -1.54
N HIS A 12 6.88 -8.94 -0.97
CA HIS A 12 6.59 -7.64 -0.38
C HIS A 12 6.44 -7.76 1.13
N PHE A 13 7.04 -6.84 1.86
CA PHE A 13 6.85 -6.72 3.31
C PHE A 13 6.23 -5.37 3.66
N ILE A 14 5.41 -5.35 4.70
CA ILE A 14 4.82 -4.10 5.19
C ILE A 14 5.73 -3.47 6.23
N GLU A 15 5.98 -2.17 6.09
CA GLU A 15 6.80 -1.41 7.01
C GLU A 15 6.09 -0.15 7.48
N GLN A 16 6.44 0.31 8.69
CA GLN A 16 6.03 1.63 9.14
C GLN A 16 6.69 2.72 8.28
N ILE A 17 5.95 3.78 7.99
CA ILE A 17 6.48 4.93 7.27
C ILE A 17 7.55 5.58 8.15
N PRO A 18 8.79 5.77 7.64
CA PRO A 18 9.86 6.35 8.43
C PRO A 18 9.50 7.76 8.87
N ALA A 19 10.04 8.17 10.02
CA ALA A 19 9.87 9.52 10.54
C ALA A 19 10.33 10.55 9.50
N THR A 20 9.60 11.66 9.41
CA THR A 20 9.96 12.82 8.58
C THR A 20 9.91 14.06 9.47
N ALA A 21 9.90 15.27 8.89
CA ALA A 21 9.63 16.50 9.64
C ALA A 21 8.26 16.49 10.36
N LYS A 22 7.34 15.58 9.98
CA LYS A 22 6.08 15.34 10.70
C LYS A 22 6.24 14.24 11.75
N GLU A 23 5.75 14.48 12.96
CA GLU A 23 5.76 13.51 14.07
C GLU A 23 5.00 12.20 13.74
N ARG A 24 3.96 12.27 12.90
CA ARG A 24 3.15 11.12 12.51
C ARG A 24 2.94 11.08 10.99
N PRO A 25 3.94 10.66 10.21
CA PRO A 25 3.80 10.59 8.77
C PRO A 25 2.76 9.54 8.38
N GLN A 26 1.92 9.89 7.40
CA GLN A 26 0.83 9.06 6.90
C GLN A 26 0.80 9.09 5.38
N LYS A 27 0.34 7.99 4.78
CA LYS A 27 0.01 7.89 3.36
C LYS A 27 -1.45 7.47 3.21
N ARG A 28 -2.10 7.88 2.12
CA ARG A 28 -3.44 7.39 1.79
C ARG A 28 -3.36 5.92 1.37
N CYS A 29 -4.27 5.10 1.88
CA CYS A 29 -4.36 3.69 1.51
C CYS A 29 -4.77 3.56 0.03
N ARG A 30 -3.93 2.89 -0.79
CA ARG A 30 -4.16 2.72 -2.24
C ARG A 30 -5.45 1.95 -2.54
N VAL A 31 -5.72 0.87 -1.80
CA VAL A 31 -6.91 0.03 -1.96
C VAL A 31 -8.17 0.76 -1.52
N CYS A 32 -8.19 1.33 -0.30
CA CYS A 32 -9.35 2.09 0.17
C CYS A 32 -9.67 3.28 -0.73
N SER A 33 -8.65 4.02 -1.18
CA SER A 33 -8.84 5.15 -2.08
C SER A 33 -9.46 4.74 -3.41
N LYS A 34 -9.13 3.55 -3.93
CA LYS A 34 -9.74 3.01 -5.15
C LYS A 34 -11.22 2.65 -4.96
N LYS A 35 -11.61 2.27 -3.74
CA LYS A 35 -12.99 2.03 -3.31
C LYS A 35 -13.75 3.30 -2.87
N GLY A 36 -13.20 4.49 -3.09
CA GLY A 36 -13.81 5.76 -2.68
C GLY A 36 -13.74 6.06 -1.17
N VAL A 37 -13.03 5.24 -0.39
CA VAL A 37 -12.90 5.42 1.06
C VAL A 37 -11.60 6.16 1.38
N ARG A 38 -11.71 7.31 2.05
CA ARG A 38 -10.54 8.01 2.59
C ARG A 38 -10.04 7.29 3.85
N ARG A 39 -8.82 6.76 3.79
CA ARG A 39 -8.13 6.18 4.94
C ARG A 39 -6.63 6.48 4.86
N ASP A 40 -6.13 7.15 5.89
CA ASP A 40 -4.71 7.48 6.01
C ASP A 40 -4.04 6.49 6.97
N VAL A 41 -2.90 5.92 6.56
CA VAL A 41 -2.22 4.82 7.25
C VAL A 41 -0.77 5.18 7.54
N ARG A 42 -0.22 4.59 8.60
CA ARG A 42 1.20 4.70 9.00
C ARG A 42 2.10 3.62 8.39
N TYR A 43 1.55 2.80 7.50
CA TYR A 43 2.24 1.65 6.93
C TYR A 43 2.25 1.74 5.41
N HIS A 44 3.32 1.22 4.81
CA HIS A 44 3.51 1.19 3.38
C HIS A 44 4.28 -0.07 2.96
N CYS A 45 4.24 -0.38 1.66
CA CYS A 45 5.10 -1.38 1.06
C CYS A 45 6.31 -0.67 0.42
N PRO A 46 7.54 -0.76 0.95
CA PRO A 46 8.71 -0.12 0.35
C PRO A 46 9.23 -0.83 -0.92
N ASP A 47 8.90 -2.11 -1.08
CA ASP A 47 9.32 -2.97 -2.20
C ASP A 47 8.60 -2.65 -3.52
N CYS A 48 7.39 -2.07 -3.43
CA CYS A 48 6.66 -1.60 -4.59
C CYS A 48 7.24 -0.26 -5.11
N PRO A 49 7.37 -0.07 -6.45
CA PRO A 49 7.89 1.18 -7.02
C PRO A 49 7.18 2.44 -6.54
N SER A 50 5.85 2.39 -6.40
CA SER A 50 5.03 3.52 -5.94
C SER A 50 5.04 3.73 -4.43
N LYS A 51 5.67 2.82 -3.68
CA LYS A 51 5.72 2.79 -2.22
C LYS A 51 4.35 3.07 -1.57
N PRO A 52 3.29 2.30 -1.91
CA PRO A 52 1.91 2.63 -1.60
C PRO A 52 1.64 2.50 -0.11
N GLY A 53 0.83 3.44 0.42
CA GLY A 53 0.24 3.27 1.75
C GLY A 53 -0.78 2.14 1.70
N LEU A 54 -0.73 1.21 2.66
CA LEU A 54 -1.64 0.06 2.74
C LEU A 54 -2.04 -0.18 4.20
N CYS A 55 -3.31 -0.52 4.42
CA CYS A 55 -3.75 -1.00 5.74
C CYS A 55 -3.06 -2.34 6.04
N LEU A 56 -2.58 -2.52 7.28
CA LEU A 56 -1.94 -3.75 7.77
C LEU A 56 -2.74 -5.03 7.52
N GLN A 57 -4.07 -4.92 7.52
CA GLN A 57 -4.99 -6.05 7.42
C GLN A 57 -5.25 -6.40 5.94
N HIS A 58 -6.52 -6.37 5.53
CA HIS A 58 -7.00 -6.80 4.22
C HIS A 58 -6.36 -6.08 3.01
N CYS A 59 -5.97 -4.80 3.14
CA CYS A 59 -5.49 -4.03 1.99
C CYS A 59 -4.10 -4.48 1.50
N PHE A 60 -3.19 -4.81 2.41
CA PHE A 60 -1.85 -5.25 2.03
C PHE A 60 -1.91 -6.55 1.22
N ARG A 61 -2.67 -7.54 1.72
CA ARG A 61 -2.87 -8.80 1.01
C ARG A 61 -3.55 -8.58 -0.35
N ALA A 62 -4.68 -7.89 -0.38
CA ALA A 62 -5.44 -7.68 -1.61
C ALA A 62 -4.61 -7.00 -2.72
N TYR A 63 -3.83 -5.98 -2.37
CA TYR A 63 -3.00 -5.26 -3.34
C TYR A 63 -1.90 -6.13 -3.97
N HIS A 64 -1.40 -7.13 -3.24
CA HIS A 64 -0.32 -8.02 -3.72
C HIS A 64 -0.80 -9.39 -4.20
N THR A 65 -2.09 -9.73 -4.08
CA THR A 65 -2.62 -11.05 -4.50
C THR A 65 -3.76 -11.00 -5.51
N LEU A 66 -4.41 -9.85 -5.71
CA LEU A 66 -5.55 -9.73 -6.63
C LEU A 66 -5.19 -8.86 -7.83
N GLU A 67 -5.48 -9.33 -9.05
CA GLU A 67 -5.41 -8.48 -10.24
C GLU A 67 -6.36 -7.29 -10.10
N CYS A 68 -7.59 -7.55 -9.66
CA CYS A 68 -8.63 -6.58 -9.39
C CYS A 68 -8.95 -6.52 -7.88
N TYR A 69 -8.66 -5.41 -7.20
CA TYR A 69 -8.92 -5.21 -5.77
C TYR A 69 -9.98 -4.13 -5.47
N TRP A 70 -10.71 -3.71 -6.50
CA TRP A 70 -11.71 -2.63 -6.46
C TRP A 70 -13.16 -3.11 -6.46
N GLU A 71 -13.39 -4.41 -6.32
CA GLU A 71 -14.70 -5.00 -6.01
C GLU A 71 -15.00 -4.93 -4.51
#